data_AF-A0A9Q2XHH2-F1
#
_entry.id   AF-A0A9Q2XHH2-F1
#
_cell.length_a   1.000
_cell.length_b   1.000
_cell.length_c   1.000
_cell.angle_alpha   90.00
_cell.angle_beta   90.00
_cell.angle_gamma   90.00
#
_symmetry.space_group_name_H-M   'P 1'
#
loop_
_entity.id
_entity.type
_entity.pdbx_description
1 polymer ?
#
loop_
_entity_poly.entity_id
_entity_poly.type
_entity_poly.pdbx_seq_one_letter_code
_entity_poly.pdbx_strand_id
1 'polypeptide(L)'
;MKREPDARSYDTGELEQQVSVLPRNLIEGMNQRDGENEGGLTLSREHIVTLNQYVKYVTGLPTETGSLVPWLGYTDINEPVLSVSAMRTTFLNLHKHARAWGVLSDQCKKLSAELGVCARGINTTGEGVLLECEKTKALGGRRDAWASVQFADPVPLSFSDREIVSSLVDYMEVLKDEVEHFHGRVSTVRTQTETFRDAARYALMNEVALKTDAIERHQASGATQALRDELAALDKDIDNLNKQYDEYVKAALSGLAAGPLGAVISGSIYGPKAEKVRKTRNRVQKERKEVSARLTAAVNLEGRLQTLTTHMDELTTRLQDVVTASSHLQTAWQTIGTYIEASIEKLEKMNDSRQLGIFIIHFKNFLSQWAFIETCSITMSRVFDDTLWAQ
;
A
#
# COMPACT_ATOMS: atom_id res chain seq x y z
N MET A 1 -39.88 45.78 43.88
CA MET A 1 -40.31 45.26 42.57
C MET A 1 -39.05 44.98 41.73
N LYS A 2 -38.46 43.80 41.90
CA LYS A 2 -37.34 43.30 41.10
C LYS A 2 -37.86 42.06 40.36
N ARG A 3 -37.82 42.07 39.03
CA ARG A 3 -38.11 40.91 38.17
C ARG A 3 -36.84 40.08 38.06
N GLU A 4 -36.93 38.80 38.38
CA GLU A 4 -35.94 37.78 38.00
C GLU A 4 -36.11 37.42 36.51
N PRO A 5 -35.03 37.00 35.82
CA PRO A 5 -35.08 36.60 34.42
C PRO A 5 -35.58 35.15 34.25
N ASP A 6 -36.41 34.95 33.23
CA ASP A 6 -36.94 33.66 32.76
C ASP A 6 -35.85 32.59 32.59
N ALA A 7 -36.02 31.47 33.29
CA ALA A 7 -35.31 30.24 33.00
C ALA A 7 -35.85 29.67 31.68
N ARG A 8 -35.02 29.68 30.62
CA ARG A 8 -35.31 28.97 29.37
C ARG A 8 -35.46 27.48 29.69
N SER A 9 -36.70 27.00 29.58
CA SER A 9 -37.01 25.58 29.42
C SER A 9 -36.33 25.08 28.14
N TYR A 10 -35.23 24.35 28.30
CA TYR A 10 -34.68 23.58 27.19
C TYR A 10 -35.61 22.39 26.94
N ASP A 11 -36.22 22.36 25.77
CA ASP A 11 -37.11 21.29 25.32
C ASP A 11 -36.30 20.00 25.14
N THR A 12 -36.38 19.12 26.14
CA THR A 12 -35.73 17.81 26.19
C THR A 12 -36.08 16.91 25.00
N GLY A 13 -37.22 17.15 24.33
CA GLY A 13 -37.66 16.37 23.17
C GLY A 13 -36.81 16.58 21.90
N GLU A 14 -36.23 17.77 21.69
CA GLU A 14 -35.36 18.04 20.53
C GLU A 14 -33.98 17.38 20.68
N LEU A 15 -33.45 17.35 21.90
CA LEU A 15 -32.19 16.65 22.21
C LEU A 15 -32.36 15.13 22.07
N GLU A 16 -33.50 14.57 22.46
CA GLU A 16 -33.80 13.14 22.32
C GLU A 16 -33.96 12.69 20.86
N GLN A 17 -34.56 13.51 19.99
CA GLN A 17 -34.63 13.23 18.55
C GLN A 17 -33.27 13.38 17.85
N GLN A 18 -32.46 14.38 18.20
CA GLN A 18 -31.13 14.53 17.58
C GLN A 18 -30.15 13.42 18.00
N VAL A 19 -30.24 12.92 19.23
CA VAL A 19 -29.26 11.97 19.80
C VAL A 19 -29.43 10.53 19.30
N SER A 20 -30.64 10.09 18.90
CA SER A 20 -30.85 8.72 18.35
C SER A 20 -30.66 8.61 16.83
N VAL A 21 -30.73 9.74 16.12
CA VAL A 21 -30.77 9.78 14.65
C VAL A 21 -29.37 9.79 14.02
N LEU A 22 -28.37 10.35 14.72
CA LEU A 22 -27.00 10.49 14.18
C LEU A 22 -26.29 9.15 13.92
N PRO A 23 -26.22 8.19 14.86
CA PRO A 23 -25.58 6.90 14.60
C PRO A 23 -26.38 6.07 13.59
N ARG A 24 -27.72 6.08 13.70
CA ARG A 24 -28.61 5.26 12.87
C ARG A 24 -28.60 5.71 11.40
N ASN A 25 -28.65 7.01 11.11
CA ASN A 25 -28.57 7.53 9.75
C ASN A 25 -27.20 7.32 9.09
N LEU A 26 -26.12 7.32 9.89
CA LEU A 26 -24.78 7.00 9.40
C LEU A 26 -24.67 5.52 9.02
N ILE A 27 -25.19 4.62 9.88
CA ILE A 27 -25.25 3.17 9.62
C ILE A 27 -26.11 2.88 8.38
N GLU A 28 -27.30 3.48 8.28
CA GLU A 28 -28.20 3.32 7.12
C GLU A 28 -27.60 3.89 5.83
N GLY A 29 -26.96 5.06 5.89
CA GLY A 29 -26.32 5.68 4.73
C GLY A 29 -25.13 4.88 4.18
N MET A 30 -24.42 4.12 5.03
CA MET A 30 -23.29 3.28 4.62
C MET A 30 -23.74 1.89 4.15
N ASN A 31 -24.72 1.27 4.81
CA ASN A 31 -25.32 0.01 4.34
C ASN A 31 -25.98 0.15 2.96
N GLN A 32 -26.57 1.30 2.66
CA GLN A 32 -27.15 1.61 1.34
C GLN A 32 -26.09 1.83 0.25
N ARG A 33 -24.88 2.24 0.62
CA ARG A 33 -23.79 2.51 -0.32
C ARG A 33 -23.08 1.24 -0.78
N ASP A 34 -22.87 0.29 0.15
CA ASP A 34 -21.93 -0.81 -0.04
C ASP A 34 -22.59 -2.22 0.04
N GLY A 35 -23.90 -2.32 0.36
CA GLY A 35 -24.69 -3.56 0.34
C GLY A 35 -24.90 -4.19 1.72
N GLU A 36 -26.05 -4.87 1.92
CA GLU A 36 -26.55 -5.34 3.23
C GLU A 36 -25.63 -6.32 3.99
N ASN A 37 -24.61 -6.91 3.34
CA ASN A 37 -23.74 -7.94 3.94
C ASN A 37 -22.28 -7.49 4.16
N GLU A 38 -21.90 -6.26 3.82
CA GLU A 38 -20.50 -5.77 3.95
C GLU A 38 -20.21 -5.09 5.30
N GLY A 39 -21.20 -5.01 6.20
CA GLY A 39 -21.05 -4.36 7.51
C GLY A 39 -20.64 -2.89 7.42
N GLY A 40 -20.95 -2.22 6.30
CA GLY A 40 -20.59 -0.82 6.01
C GLY A 40 -19.08 -0.57 5.87
N LEU A 41 -18.26 -1.60 5.72
CA LEU A 41 -16.82 -1.45 5.54
C LEU A 41 -16.46 -1.40 4.05
N THR A 42 -15.71 -0.37 3.63
CA THR A 42 -15.17 -0.31 2.24
C THR A 42 -14.03 -1.32 1.98
N LEU A 43 -13.73 -2.22 2.92
CA LEU A 43 -12.67 -3.20 2.82
C LEU A 43 -13.22 -4.54 2.35
N SER A 44 -12.76 -5.02 1.19
CA SER A 44 -13.11 -6.32 0.65
C SER A 44 -11.97 -7.35 0.75
N ARG A 45 -12.29 -8.60 0.41
CA ARG A 45 -11.32 -9.71 0.30
C ARG A 45 -10.25 -9.42 -0.74
N GLU A 46 -10.62 -8.82 -1.87
CA GLU A 46 -9.71 -8.46 -2.95
C GLU A 46 -8.58 -7.55 -2.45
N HIS A 47 -8.88 -6.60 -1.56
CA HIS A 47 -7.85 -5.74 -0.98
C HIS A 47 -6.78 -6.52 -0.20
N ILE A 48 -7.17 -7.51 0.60
CA ILE A 48 -6.22 -8.34 1.34
C ILE A 48 -5.44 -9.28 0.39
N VAL A 49 -6.12 -9.84 -0.62
CA VAL A 49 -5.45 -10.65 -1.66
C VAL A 49 -4.39 -9.83 -2.38
N THR A 50 -4.71 -8.59 -2.78
CA THR A 50 -3.78 -7.65 -3.40
C THR A 50 -2.52 -7.42 -2.55
N LEU A 51 -2.69 -7.15 -1.25
CA LEU A 51 -1.57 -6.96 -0.33
C LEU A 51 -0.70 -8.22 -0.21
N ASN A 52 -1.32 -9.40 -0.15
CA ASN A 52 -0.62 -10.68 -0.11
C ASN A 52 0.13 -10.98 -1.43
N GLN A 53 -0.47 -10.65 -2.58
CA GLN A 53 0.18 -10.79 -3.89
C GLN A 53 1.39 -9.87 -4.03
N TYR A 54 1.31 -8.63 -3.52
CA TYR A 54 2.47 -7.74 -3.43
C TYR A 54 3.59 -8.38 -2.59
N VAL A 55 3.27 -8.91 -1.41
CA VAL A 55 4.28 -9.58 -0.57
C VAL A 55 4.89 -10.78 -1.29
N LYS A 56 4.07 -11.64 -1.90
CA LYS A 56 4.56 -12.80 -2.69
C LYS A 56 5.52 -12.35 -3.79
N TYR A 57 5.15 -11.32 -4.55
CA TYR A 57 6.00 -10.76 -5.60
C TYR A 57 7.34 -10.26 -5.06
N VAL A 58 7.29 -9.40 -4.04
CA VAL A 58 8.49 -8.80 -3.44
C VAL A 58 9.40 -9.87 -2.84
N THR A 59 8.85 -10.87 -2.16
CA THR A 59 9.65 -11.97 -1.58
C THR A 59 10.41 -12.78 -2.64
N GLY A 60 9.94 -12.78 -3.90
CA GLY A 60 10.65 -13.38 -5.02
C GLY A 60 11.82 -12.55 -5.56
N LEU A 61 11.95 -11.28 -5.16
CA LEU A 61 13.05 -10.42 -5.61
C LEU A 61 14.37 -10.79 -4.91
N PRO A 62 15.48 -10.93 -5.65
CA PRO A 62 16.76 -11.36 -5.08
C PRO A 62 17.45 -10.25 -4.30
N THR A 63 17.78 -10.49 -3.03
CA THR A 63 18.50 -9.52 -2.18
C THR A 63 19.97 -9.85 -1.98
N GLU A 64 20.40 -11.06 -2.36
CA GLU A 64 21.80 -11.48 -2.30
C GLU A 64 22.50 -11.20 -3.63
N THR A 65 23.72 -10.67 -3.57
CA THR A 65 24.50 -10.30 -4.76
C THR A 65 24.66 -11.48 -5.74
N GLY A 66 24.85 -12.70 -5.22
CA GLY A 66 25.01 -13.91 -6.04
C GLY A 66 23.78 -14.26 -6.89
N SER A 67 22.58 -13.95 -6.40
CA SER A 67 21.31 -14.12 -7.13
C SER A 67 20.90 -12.88 -7.92
N LEU A 68 21.28 -11.69 -7.45
CA LEU A 68 20.88 -10.43 -8.05
C LEU A 68 21.60 -10.16 -9.38
N VAL A 69 22.89 -10.45 -9.47
CA VAL A 69 23.65 -10.25 -10.73
C VAL A 69 23.08 -11.09 -11.88
N PRO A 70 22.81 -12.40 -11.71
CA PRO A 70 22.13 -13.19 -12.73
C PRO A 70 20.74 -12.65 -13.08
N TRP A 71 19.98 -12.16 -12.10
CA TRP A 71 18.65 -11.61 -12.30
C TRP A 71 18.67 -10.30 -13.11
N LEU A 72 19.58 -9.38 -12.78
CA LEU A 72 19.81 -8.14 -13.53
C LEU A 72 20.38 -8.42 -14.93
N GLY A 73 21.20 -9.46 -15.06
CA GLY A 73 21.88 -9.81 -16.31
C GLY A 73 23.05 -8.90 -16.67
N TYR A 74 23.51 -8.06 -15.73
CA TYR A 74 24.69 -7.21 -15.86
C TYR A 74 25.42 -7.08 -14.51
N THR A 75 26.72 -6.77 -14.57
CA THR A 75 27.56 -6.52 -13.39
C THR A 75 27.95 -5.05 -13.22
N ASP A 76 27.91 -4.29 -14.31
CA ASP A 76 28.27 -2.89 -14.35
C ASP A 76 27.41 -2.14 -15.38
N ILE A 77 27.12 -0.89 -15.07
CA ILE A 77 26.35 0.03 -15.92
C ILE A 77 26.76 1.45 -15.58
N ASN A 78 26.93 2.30 -16.61
CA ASN A 78 27.25 3.72 -16.44
C ASN A 78 25.99 4.54 -16.08
N GLU A 79 25.25 4.08 -15.07
CA GLU A 79 24.10 4.73 -14.50
C GLU A 79 24.05 4.37 -13.01
N PRO A 80 24.55 5.24 -12.10
CA PRO A 80 24.71 4.91 -10.69
C PRO A 80 23.44 4.43 -10.00
N VAL A 81 22.28 4.95 -10.43
CA VAL A 81 20.96 4.57 -9.90
C VAL A 81 20.62 3.11 -10.25
N LEU A 82 21.15 2.57 -11.34
CA LEU A 82 20.97 1.18 -11.78
C LEU A 82 22.13 0.26 -11.38
N SER A 83 23.11 0.75 -10.62
CA SER A 83 24.18 -0.11 -10.11
C SER A 83 23.61 -1.28 -9.29
N VAL A 84 24.33 -2.41 -9.27
CA VAL A 84 23.91 -3.63 -8.53
C VAL A 84 23.64 -3.31 -7.06
N SER A 85 24.43 -2.45 -6.42
CA SER A 85 24.23 -2.01 -5.05
C SER A 85 22.98 -1.14 -4.86
N ALA A 86 22.73 -0.21 -5.79
CA ALA A 86 21.55 0.64 -5.76
C ALA A 86 20.25 -0.16 -6.00
N MET A 87 20.28 -1.15 -6.89
CA MET A 87 19.16 -2.09 -7.11
C MET A 87 18.93 -2.97 -5.88
N ARG A 88 20.00 -3.52 -5.30
CA ARG A 88 19.92 -4.30 -4.06
C ARG A 88 19.28 -3.51 -2.93
N THR A 89 19.63 -2.24 -2.79
CA THR A 89 19.08 -1.37 -1.74
C THR A 89 17.57 -1.22 -1.90
N THR A 90 17.08 -0.92 -3.10
CA THR A 90 15.64 -0.85 -3.38
C THR A 90 14.93 -2.17 -3.09
N PHE A 91 15.52 -3.32 -3.48
CA PHE A 91 14.93 -4.62 -3.18
C PHE A 91 14.89 -4.92 -1.68
N LEU A 92 15.93 -4.56 -0.93
CA LEU A 92 15.93 -4.68 0.54
C LEU A 92 14.85 -3.80 1.19
N ASN A 93 14.64 -2.58 0.69
CA ASN A 93 13.60 -1.68 1.18
C ASN A 93 12.19 -2.24 0.91
N LEU A 94 11.96 -2.76 -0.29
CA LEU A 94 10.72 -3.47 -0.64
C LEU A 94 10.50 -4.68 0.29
N HIS A 95 11.52 -5.52 0.50
CA HIS A 95 11.44 -6.67 1.41
C HIS A 95 11.11 -6.26 2.84
N LYS A 96 11.74 -5.20 3.35
CA LYS A 96 11.44 -4.66 4.69
C LYS A 96 9.97 -4.24 4.80
N HIS A 97 9.46 -3.57 3.78
CA HIS A 97 8.07 -3.15 3.70
C HIS A 97 7.11 -4.35 3.64
N ALA A 98 7.39 -5.34 2.79
CA ALA A 98 6.61 -6.57 2.72
C ALA A 98 6.55 -7.34 4.06
N ARG A 99 7.63 -7.34 4.86
CA ARG A 99 7.62 -7.92 6.22
C ARG A 99 6.74 -7.15 7.19
N ALA A 100 6.69 -5.81 7.06
CA ALA A 100 5.81 -4.99 7.89
C ALA A 100 4.32 -5.33 7.66
N TRP A 101 3.94 -5.70 6.43
CA TRP A 101 2.60 -6.21 6.15
C TRP A 101 2.28 -7.48 6.94
N GLY A 102 3.20 -8.44 7.01
CA GLY A 102 2.98 -9.68 7.76
C GLY A 102 2.62 -9.41 9.23
N VAL A 103 3.41 -8.54 9.88
CA VAL A 103 3.16 -8.12 11.27
C VAL A 103 1.81 -7.39 11.41
N LEU A 104 1.53 -6.45 10.51
CA LEU A 104 0.29 -5.68 10.54
C LEU A 104 -0.95 -6.54 10.29
N SER A 105 -0.86 -7.50 9.35
CA SER A 105 -1.94 -8.44 9.02
C SER A 105 -2.29 -9.32 10.23
N ASP A 106 -1.27 -9.85 10.92
CA ASP A 106 -1.49 -10.64 12.14
C ASP A 106 -2.10 -9.80 13.28
N GLN A 107 -1.66 -8.54 13.42
CA GLN A 107 -2.26 -7.61 14.37
C GLN A 107 -3.72 -7.30 14.05
N CYS A 108 -4.05 -7.07 12.77
CA CYS A 108 -5.42 -6.85 12.32
C CYS A 108 -6.29 -8.06 12.65
N LYS A 109 -5.88 -9.27 12.24
CA LYS A 109 -6.60 -10.53 12.53
C LYS A 109 -6.88 -10.71 14.02
N LYS A 110 -5.83 -10.59 14.84
CA LYS A 110 -5.95 -10.74 16.29
C LYS A 110 -6.90 -9.71 16.89
N LEU A 111 -6.76 -8.44 16.51
CA LEU A 111 -7.61 -7.37 17.00
C LEU A 111 -9.07 -7.56 16.57
N SER A 112 -9.34 -7.95 15.32
CA SER A 112 -10.70 -8.22 14.83
C SER A 112 -11.37 -9.37 15.60
N ALA A 113 -10.64 -10.46 15.84
CA ALA A 113 -11.18 -11.58 16.62
C ALA A 113 -11.48 -11.19 18.07
N GLU A 114 -10.54 -10.52 18.74
CA GLU A 114 -10.71 -10.09 20.13
C GLU A 114 -11.81 -9.03 20.29
N LEU A 115 -11.91 -8.09 19.34
CA LEU A 115 -12.96 -7.08 19.32
C LEU A 115 -14.35 -7.71 19.11
N GLY A 116 -14.45 -8.72 18.24
CA GLY A 116 -15.70 -9.47 18.04
C GLY A 116 -16.14 -10.24 19.29
N VAL A 117 -15.20 -10.84 20.04
CA VAL A 117 -15.49 -11.52 21.31
C VAL A 117 -15.93 -10.52 22.38
N CYS A 118 -15.21 -9.41 22.53
CA CYS A 118 -15.55 -8.34 23.46
C CYS A 118 -16.94 -7.75 23.15
N ALA A 119 -17.18 -7.36 21.90
CA ALA A 119 -18.44 -6.77 21.47
C ALA A 119 -19.65 -7.68 21.78
N ARG A 120 -19.51 -8.98 21.48
CA ARG A 120 -20.51 -10.00 21.84
C ARG A 120 -20.73 -10.09 23.36
N GLY A 121 -19.64 -10.06 24.14
CA GLY A 121 -19.69 -10.07 25.60
C GLY A 121 -20.43 -8.87 26.18
N ILE A 122 -20.11 -7.67 25.69
CA ILE A 122 -20.76 -6.40 26.05
C ILE A 122 -22.26 -6.45 25.71
N ASN A 123 -22.62 -6.91 24.50
CA ASN A 123 -24.01 -7.04 24.08
C ASN A 123 -24.79 -8.02 24.96
N THR A 124 -24.25 -9.22 25.19
CA THR A 124 -24.92 -10.28 25.96
C THR A 124 -25.12 -9.85 27.42
N THR A 125 -24.11 -9.24 28.03
CA THR A 125 -24.17 -8.80 29.42
C THR A 125 -25.08 -7.58 29.55
N GLY A 126 -25.03 -6.65 28.59
CA GLY A 126 -25.90 -5.48 28.54
C GLY A 126 -27.38 -5.82 28.34
N GLU A 127 -27.72 -6.83 27.56
CA GLU A 127 -29.09 -7.34 27.45
C GLU A 127 -29.60 -7.89 28.80
N GLY A 128 -28.75 -8.62 29.54
CA GLY A 128 -29.07 -9.08 30.89
C GLY A 128 -29.33 -7.92 31.85
N VAL A 129 -28.49 -6.88 31.80
CA VAL A 129 -28.66 -5.65 32.58
C VAL A 129 -29.99 -4.94 32.26
N LEU A 130 -30.35 -4.85 30.98
CA LEU A 130 -31.64 -4.29 30.56
C LEU A 130 -32.82 -5.12 31.09
N LEU A 131 -32.73 -6.44 31.05
CA LEU A 131 -33.75 -7.34 31.61
C LEU A 131 -33.91 -7.19 33.13
N GLU A 132 -32.84 -6.92 33.88
CA GLU A 132 -32.94 -6.64 35.32
C GLU A 132 -33.54 -5.24 35.58
N CYS A 133 -33.20 -4.23 34.78
CA CYS A 133 -33.82 -2.90 34.84
C CYS A 133 -35.34 -2.96 34.59
N GLU A 134 -35.79 -3.88 33.73
CA GLU A 134 -37.22 -4.12 33.43
C GLU A 134 -38.02 -4.60 34.64
N LYS A 135 -37.38 -5.17 35.66
CA LYS A 135 -38.06 -5.64 36.88
C LYS A 135 -38.33 -4.50 37.88
N THR A 136 -37.74 -3.32 37.68
CA THR A 136 -37.89 -2.18 38.59
C THR A 136 -39.30 -1.58 38.48
N LYS A 137 -39.96 -1.39 39.63
CA LYS A 137 -41.31 -0.76 39.68
C LYS A 137 -41.26 0.73 39.38
N ALA A 138 -40.08 1.36 39.52
CA ALA A 138 -39.84 2.78 39.27
C ALA A 138 -40.08 3.20 37.81
N LEU A 139 -40.01 2.25 36.86
CA LEU A 139 -40.15 2.52 35.42
C LEU A 139 -41.55 2.17 34.86
N GLY A 140 -42.54 1.94 35.72
CA GLY A 140 -43.96 1.87 35.31
C GLY A 140 -44.42 0.59 34.61
N GLY A 141 -43.62 -0.49 34.61
CA GLY A 141 -44.04 -1.85 34.21
C GLY A 141 -44.42 -2.06 32.74
N ARG A 142 -44.21 -1.08 31.85
CA ARG A 142 -44.48 -1.20 30.40
C ARG A 142 -43.20 -0.94 29.59
N ARG A 143 -42.72 -2.00 28.91
CA ARG A 143 -41.50 -2.03 28.08
C ARG A 143 -41.43 -0.95 26.99
N ASP A 144 -42.60 -0.59 26.47
CA ASP A 144 -42.84 0.24 25.28
C ASP A 144 -43.03 1.72 25.63
N ALA A 145 -43.16 2.06 26.92
CA ALA A 145 -43.33 3.44 27.38
C ALA A 145 -42.01 4.16 27.68
N TRP A 146 -40.87 3.46 27.78
CA TRP A 146 -39.62 4.05 28.30
C TRP A 146 -39.04 5.17 27.45
N ALA A 147 -39.28 5.14 26.13
CA ALA A 147 -38.93 6.22 25.21
C ALA A 147 -39.92 7.41 25.27
N SER A 148 -41.03 7.28 25.99
CA SER A 148 -42.12 8.25 26.10
C SER A 148 -42.53 8.56 27.54
N VAL A 149 -41.80 8.06 28.56
CA VAL A 149 -42.04 8.39 29.97
C VAL A 149 -41.60 9.84 30.19
N GLN A 150 -42.56 10.77 30.16
CA GLN A 150 -42.38 12.06 30.82
C GLN A 150 -42.41 11.81 32.33
N PHE A 151 -41.24 11.86 32.97
CA PHE A 151 -41.12 11.83 34.42
C PHE A 151 -41.70 13.14 34.98
N ALA A 152 -43.01 13.16 35.21
CA ALA A 152 -43.72 14.33 35.70
C ALA A 152 -43.44 14.59 37.19
N ASP A 153 -43.09 13.56 37.98
CA ASP A 153 -42.62 13.70 39.36
C ASP A 153 -41.54 12.64 39.70
N PRO A 154 -40.40 13.01 40.33
CA PRO A 154 -39.37 12.07 40.74
C PRO A 154 -39.89 11.09 41.80
N VAL A 155 -39.84 9.79 41.51
CA VAL A 155 -40.14 8.73 42.49
C VAL A 155 -38.83 8.27 43.15
N PRO A 156 -38.73 8.24 44.49
CA PRO A 156 -37.55 7.74 45.18
C PRO A 156 -37.35 6.23 44.95
N LEU A 157 -36.12 5.83 44.63
CA LEU A 157 -35.74 4.43 44.42
C LEU A 157 -35.92 3.60 45.70
N SER A 158 -36.52 2.41 45.57
CA SER A 158 -36.58 1.44 46.66
C SER A 158 -35.19 0.90 47.02
N PHE A 159 -35.04 0.23 48.17
CA PHE A 159 -33.76 -0.34 48.58
C PHE A 159 -33.21 -1.34 47.54
N SER A 160 -34.07 -2.20 46.98
CA SER A 160 -33.70 -3.12 45.90
C SER A 160 -33.35 -2.39 44.60
N ASP A 161 -34.04 -1.29 44.27
CA ASP A 161 -33.69 -0.51 43.08
C ASP A 161 -32.33 0.20 43.24
N ARG A 162 -31.93 0.57 44.46
CA ARG A 162 -30.61 1.18 44.73
C ARG A 162 -29.47 0.17 44.55
N GLU A 163 -29.68 -1.09 44.90
CA GLU A 163 -28.70 -2.17 44.70
C GLU A 163 -28.47 -2.46 43.20
N ILE A 164 -29.55 -2.42 42.40
CA ILE A 164 -29.49 -2.50 40.94
C ILE A 164 -28.70 -1.31 40.37
N VAL A 165 -28.99 -0.09 40.84
CA VAL A 165 -28.26 1.13 40.41
C VAL A 165 -26.78 1.09 40.79
N SER A 166 -26.42 0.57 41.96
CA SER A 166 -25.01 0.40 42.34
C SER A 166 -24.30 -0.59 41.42
N SER A 167 -24.93 -1.74 41.15
CA SER A 167 -24.35 -2.77 40.27
C SER A 167 -24.19 -2.29 38.82
N LEU A 168 -25.07 -1.40 38.37
CA LEU A 168 -24.97 -0.71 37.08
C LEU A 168 -23.73 0.18 37.01
N VAL A 169 -23.44 0.95 38.06
CA VAL A 169 -22.27 1.84 38.11
C VAL A 169 -20.97 1.03 38.05
N ASP A 170 -20.86 -0.03 38.85
CA ASP A 170 -19.68 -0.90 38.84
C ASP A 170 -19.46 -1.56 37.47
N TYR A 171 -20.54 -2.02 36.83
CA TYR A 171 -20.49 -2.56 35.48
C TYR A 171 -20.06 -1.51 34.44
N MET A 172 -20.50 -0.26 34.62
CA MET A 172 -20.12 0.83 33.73
C MET A 172 -18.63 1.19 33.83
N GLU A 173 -18.03 1.12 35.01
CA GLU A 173 -16.59 1.33 35.19
C GLU A 173 -15.78 0.26 34.47
N VAL A 174 -16.17 -1.01 34.60
CA VAL A 174 -15.52 -2.13 33.88
C VAL A 174 -15.64 -1.97 32.37
N LEU A 175 -16.82 -1.62 31.87
CA LEU A 175 -17.03 -1.35 30.45
C LEU A 175 -16.16 -0.20 29.95
N LYS A 176 -16.05 0.88 30.73
CA LYS A 176 -15.24 2.04 30.35
C LYS A 176 -13.78 1.65 30.11
N ASP A 177 -13.17 0.94 31.06
CA ASP A 177 -11.78 0.48 30.94
C ASP A 177 -11.58 -0.42 29.71
N GLU A 178 -12.54 -1.31 29.43
CA GLU A 178 -12.48 -2.22 28.28
C GLU A 178 -12.64 -1.48 26.95
N VAL A 179 -13.60 -0.54 26.86
CA VAL A 179 -13.83 0.30 25.68
C VAL A 179 -12.60 1.18 25.38
N GLU A 180 -12.01 1.81 26.39
CA GLU A 180 -10.80 2.63 26.26
C GLU A 180 -9.59 1.81 25.80
N HIS A 181 -9.44 0.58 26.32
CA HIS A 181 -8.40 -0.34 25.88
C HIS A 181 -8.52 -0.67 24.39
N PHE A 182 -9.73 -1.01 23.91
CA PHE A 182 -9.95 -1.29 22.49
C PHE A 182 -9.77 -0.05 21.61
N HIS A 183 -10.19 1.13 22.08
CA HIS A 183 -9.95 2.39 21.37
C HIS A 183 -8.45 2.62 21.10
N GLY A 184 -7.60 2.45 22.12
CA GLY A 184 -6.15 2.61 21.98
C GLY A 184 -5.54 1.61 21.00
N ARG A 185 -6.04 0.37 20.99
CA ARG A 185 -5.57 -0.67 20.07
C ARG A 185 -6.01 -0.46 18.63
N VAL A 186 -7.27 -0.09 18.40
CA VAL A 186 -7.78 0.29 17.08
C VAL A 186 -7.02 1.49 16.53
N SER A 187 -6.78 2.51 17.37
CA SER A 187 -5.97 3.67 17.02
C SER A 187 -4.54 3.29 16.60
N THR A 188 -3.92 2.36 17.32
CA THR A 188 -2.57 1.86 17.02
C THR A 188 -2.53 1.18 15.65
N VAL A 189 -3.43 0.24 15.39
CA VAL A 189 -3.49 -0.49 14.10
C VAL A 189 -3.80 0.46 12.94
N ARG A 190 -4.69 1.43 13.14
CA ARG A 190 -4.98 2.49 12.16
C ARG A 190 -3.72 3.27 11.79
N THR A 191 -2.96 3.75 12.78
CA THR A 191 -1.72 4.51 12.56
C THR A 191 -0.61 3.66 11.92
N GLN A 192 -0.52 2.38 12.26
CA GLN A 192 0.40 1.46 11.60
C GLN A 192 0.02 1.23 10.12
N THR A 193 -1.27 1.11 9.82
CA THR A 193 -1.78 0.98 8.45
C THR A 193 -1.48 2.23 7.63
N GLU A 194 -1.65 3.41 8.22
CA GLU A 194 -1.27 4.69 7.62
C GLU A 194 0.23 4.77 7.32
N THR A 195 1.07 4.41 8.30
CA THR A 195 2.53 4.40 8.13
C THR A 195 2.97 3.45 7.01
N PHE A 196 2.35 2.27 6.94
CA PHE A 196 2.58 1.30 5.87
C PHE A 196 2.19 1.87 4.50
N ARG A 197 0.98 2.42 4.37
CA ARG A 197 0.52 3.09 3.14
C ARG A 197 1.48 4.20 2.71
N ASP A 198 1.88 5.06 3.63
CA ASP A 198 2.66 6.24 3.33
C ASP A 198 4.10 5.89 2.93
N ALA A 199 4.66 4.82 3.51
CA ALA A 199 5.95 4.27 3.08
C ALA A 199 5.89 3.78 1.62
N ALA A 200 4.82 3.08 1.22
CA ALA A 200 4.61 2.70 -0.17
C ALA A 200 4.50 3.94 -1.08
N ARG A 201 3.64 4.89 -0.69
CA ARG A 201 3.29 6.07 -1.51
C ARG A 201 4.44 7.05 -1.72
N TYR A 202 5.14 7.40 -0.64
CA TYR A 202 6.06 8.53 -0.65
C TYR A 202 7.53 8.10 -0.77
N ALA A 203 7.89 6.89 -0.33
CA ALA A 203 9.26 6.38 -0.43
C ALA A 203 9.41 5.39 -1.58
N LEU A 204 8.69 4.27 -1.54
CA LEU A 204 8.95 3.14 -2.45
C LEU A 204 8.54 3.44 -3.89
N MET A 205 7.39 4.08 -4.12
CA MET A 205 6.99 4.51 -5.47
C MET A 205 8.02 5.47 -6.07
N ASN A 206 8.58 6.38 -5.28
CA ASN A 206 9.64 7.28 -5.74
C ASN A 206 10.94 6.53 -6.03
N GLU A 207 11.35 5.56 -5.19
CA GLU A 207 12.52 4.73 -5.47
C GLU A 207 12.40 3.97 -6.79
N VAL A 208 11.23 3.38 -7.06
CA VAL A 208 10.95 2.65 -8.31
C VAL A 208 10.91 3.62 -9.49
N ALA A 209 10.24 4.77 -9.37
CA ALA A 209 10.19 5.78 -10.42
C ALA A 209 11.59 6.28 -10.81
N LEU A 210 12.47 6.52 -9.84
CA LEU A 210 13.87 6.88 -10.11
C LEU A 210 14.62 5.79 -10.90
N LYS A 211 14.31 4.51 -10.69
CA LYS A 211 14.87 3.43 -11.53
C LYS A 211 14.29 3.48 -12.93
N THR A 212 12.97 3.62 -13.07
CA THR A 212 12.30 3.72 -14.37
C THR A 212 12.87 4.87 -15.19
N ASP A 213 12.96 6.07 -14.62
CA ASP A 213 13.54 7.25 -15.28
C ASP A 213 15.00 7.01 -15.70
N ALA A 214 15.77 6.31 -14.88
CA ALA A 214 17.16 5.97 -15.20
C ALA A 214 17.26 4.98 -16.38
N ILE A 215 16.35 4.00 -16.45
CA ILE A 215 16.26 3.06 -17.57
C ILE A 215 15.89 3.82 -18.86
N GLU A 216 14.85 4.64 -18.81
CA GLU A 216 14.37 5.42 -19.94
C GLU A 216 15.44 6.38 -20.47
N ARG A 217 16.13 7.11 -19.58
CA ARG A 217 17.25 7.98 -19.97
C ARG A 217 18.37 7.20 -20.64
N HIS A 218 18.70 6.01 -20.14
CA HIS A 218 19.72 5.17 -20.76
C HIS A 218 19.30 4.72 -22.18
N GLN A 219 18.05 4.27 -22.33
CA GLN A 219 17.49 3.85 -23.63
C GLN A 219 17.39 5.00 -24.63
N ALA A 220 17.05 6.22 -24.16
CA ALA A 220 16.95 7.42 -24.99
C ALA A 220 18.31 8.05 -25.37
N SER A 221 19.42 7.58 -24.81
CA SER A 221 20.75 8.19 -25.00
C SER A 221 21.29 8.16 -26.44
N GLY A 222 20.72 7.31 -27.30
CA GLY A 222 21.20 7.13 -28.68
C GLY A 222 22.56 6.42 -28.78
N ALA A 223 23.13 5.95 -27.67
CA ALA A 223 24.46 5.34 -27.63
C ALA A 223 24.57 4.09 -28.54
N THR A 224 23.55 3.24 -28.55
CA THR A 224 23.50 2.07 -29.45
C THR A 224 23.50 2.50 -30.92
N GLN A 225 22.77 3.57 -31.26
CA GLN A 225 22.70 4.08 -32.64
C GLN A 225 24.04 4.70 -33.06
N ALA A 226 24.68 5.48 -32.18
CA ALA A 226 26.00 6.04 -32.44
C ALA A 226 27.04 4.95 -32.76
N LEU A 227 27.03 3.83 -32.02
CA LEU A 227 27.90 2.68 -32.28
C LEU A 227 27.59 2.00 -33.63
N ARG A 228 26.31 1.94 -34.04
CA ARG A 228 25.92 1.42 -35.37
C ARG A 228 26.43 2.31 -36.49
N ASP A 229 26.30 3.62 -36.34
CA ASP A 229 26.75 4.60 -37.33
C ASP A 229 28.28 4.59 -37.45
N GLU A 230 29.00 4.50 -36.33
CA GLU A 230 30.47 4.35 -36.30
C GLU A 230 30.91 3.06 -37.00
N LEU A 231 30.24 1.93 -36.73
CA LEU A 231 30.55 0.66 -37.37
C LEU A 231 30.34 0.73 -38.89
N ALA A 232 29.25 1.36 -39.35
CA ALA A 232 28.97 1.55 -40.77
C ALA A 232 30.01 2.45 -41.46
N ALA A 233 30.49 3.49 -40.78
CA ALA A 233 31.57 4.34 -41.29
C ALA A 233 32.89 3.55 -41.43
N LEU A 234 33.24 2.73 -40.43
CA LEU A 234 34.43 1.88 -40.47
C LEU A 234 34.36 0.81 -41.58
N ASP A 235 33.18 0.22 -41.81
CA ASP A 235 32.95 -0.71 -42.92
C ASP A 235 33.20 -0.05 -44.28
N LYS A 236 32.68 1.17 -44.48
CA LYS A 236 32.91 1.96 -45.68
C LYS A 236 34.40 2.30 -45.89
N ASP A 237 35.11 2.64 -44.82
CA ASP A 237 36.54 2.92 -44.89
C ASP A 237 37.36 1.68 -45.24
N ILE A 238 37.03 0.52 -44.70
CA ILE A 238 37.68 -0.76 -45.04
C ILE A 238 37.47 -1.08 -46.52
N ASP A 239 36.25 -0.90 -47.05
CA ASP A 239 35.95 -1.12 -48.46
C ASP A 239 36.75 -0.19 -49.37
N ASN A 240 36.88 1.08 -49.01
CA ASN A 240 37.68 2.06 -49.75
C ASN A 240 39.18 1.70 -49.71
N LEU A 241 39.70 1.29 -48.56
CA LEU A 241 41.09 0.87 -48.40
C LEU A 241 41.39 -0.42 -49.18
N ASN A 242 40.45 -1.36 -49.24
CA ASN A 242 40.58 -2.56 -50.08
C ASN A 242 40.68 -2.20 -51.57
N LYS A 243 39.80 -1.32 -52.06
CA LYS A 243 39.86 -0.84 -53.46
C LYS A 243 41.19 -0.15 -53.78
N GLN A 244 41.66 0.76 -52.91
CA GLN A 244 42.94 1.45 -53.08
C GLN A 244 44.13 0.48 -53.06
N TYR A 245 44.09 -0.53 -52.19
CA TYR A 245 45.12 -1.56 -52.14
C TYR A 245 45.18 -2.35 -53.45
N ASP A 246 44.02 -2.79 -53.96
CA ASP A 246 43.93 -3.52 -55.23
C ASP A 246 44.42 -2.70 -56.42
N GLU A 247 44.12 -1.40 -56.45
CA GLU A 247 44.66 -0.47 -57.45
C GLU A 247 46.18 -0.36 -57.38
N TYR A 248 46.76 -0.21 -56.18
CA TYR A 248 48.21 -0.13 -56.02
C TYR A 248 48.91 -1.45 -56.35
N VAL A 249 48.30 -2.61 -56.06
CA VAL A 249 48.84 -3.91 -56.45
C VAL A 249 48.80 -4.08 -57.97
N LYS A 250 47.69 -3.73 -58.63
CA LYS A 250 47.58 -3.76 -60.10
C LYS A 250 48.60 -2.82 -60.75
N ALA A 251 48.78 -1.61 -60.22
CA ALA A 251 49.76 -0.65 -60.71
C ALA A 251 51.22 -1.09 -60.47
N ALA A 252 51.49 -1.80 -59.37
CA ALA A 252 52.81 -2.39 -59.13
C ALA A 252 53.11 -3.49 -60.16
N LEU A 253 52.11 -4.32 -60.51
CA LEU A 253 52.23 -5.43 -61.46
C LEU A 253 52.22 -5.00 -62.94
N SER A 254 51.63 -3.86 -63.30
CA SER A 254 51.58 -3.39 -64.69
C SER A 254 52.97 -3.02 -65.26
N GLY A 255 53.93 -2.64 -64.40
CA GLY A 255 55.32 -2.42 -64.81
C GLY A 255 56.03 -3.69 -65.29
N LEU A 256 55.52 -4.88 -64.97
CA LEU A 256 56.03 -6.16 -65.46
C LEU A 256 55.87 -6.31 -66.99
N ALA A 257 54.85 -5.66 -67.57
CA ALA A 257 54.60 -5.66 -69.01
C ALA A 257 55.64 -4.83 -69.80
N ALA A 258 56.39 -3.94 -69.13
CA ALA A 258 57.42 -3.10 -69.73
C ALA A 258 58.85 -3.71 -69.61
N GLY A 259 58.96 -4.96 -69.15
CA GLY A 259 60.23 -5.66 -68.95
C GLY A 259 60.83 -5.49 -67.53
N PRO A 260 61.95 -6.16 -67.23
CA PRO A 260 62.49 -6.27 -65.87
C PRO A 260 62.85 -4.93 -65.19
N LEU A 261 63.22 -3.89 -65.96
CA LEU A 261 63.47 -2.55 -65.42
C LEU A 261 62.17 -1.80 -65.06
N GLY A 262 61.10 -2.00 -65.83
CA GLY A 262 59.77 -1.44 -65.55
C GLY A 262 59.17 -2.00 -64.26
N ALA A 263 59.42 -3.28 -63.97
CA ALA A 263 58.98 -3.96 -62.76
C ALA A 263 59.63 -3.41 -61.46
N VAL A 264 60.92 -3.07 -61.51
CA VAL A 264 61.66 -2.51 -60.36
C VAL A 264 61.16 -1.09 -60.04
N ILE A 265 60.93 -0.27 -61.07
CA ILE A 265 60.47 1.11 -60.90
C ILE A 265 59.03 1.16 -60.37
N SER A 266 58.08 0.41 -60.96
CA SER A 266 56.69 0.38 -60.49
C SER A 266 56.56 -0.22 -59.09
N GLY A 267 57.31 -1.28 -58.79
CA GLY A 267 57.33 -1.93 -57.47
C GLY A 267 57.86 -1.02 -56.36
N SER A 268 58.90 -0.21 -56.64
CA SER A 268 59.49 0.70 -55.66
C SER A 268 58.59 1.89 -55.27
N ILE A 269 57.69 2.32 -56.17
CA ILE A 269 56.77 3.44 -55.92
C ILE A 269 55.46 2.96 -55.30
N TYR A 270 54.86 1.90 -55.84
CA TYR A 270 53.53 1.44 -55.43
C TYR A 270 53.57 0.41 -54.29
N GLY A 271 54.69 -0.30 -54.09
CA GLY A 271 54.88 -1.23 -52.96
C GLY A 271 54.78 -0.55 -51.59
N PRO A 272 55.52 0.54 -51.31
CA PRO A 272 55.40 1.28 -50.05
C PRO A 272 54.01 1.90 -49.84
N LYS A 273 53.33 2.32 -50.92
CA LYS A 273 51.95 2.85 -50.86
C LYS A 273 50.94 1.76 -50.50
N ALA A 274 51.02 0.60 -51.15
CA ALA A 274 50.20 -0.58 -50.84
C ALA A 274 50.43 -1.03 -49.38
N GLU A 275 51.68 -1.03 -48.91
CA GLU A 275 52.01 -1.38 -47.53
C GLU A 275 51.43 -0.38 -46.51
N LYS A 276 51.46 0.92 -46.81
CA LYS A 276 50.83 1.94 -45.97
C LYS A 276 49.32 1.73 -45.89
N VAL A 277 48.64 1.51 -47.03
CA VAL A 277 47.20 1.21 -47.07
C VAL A 277 46.88 -0.06 -46.27
N ARG A 278 47.69 -1.11 -46.41
CA ARG A 278 47.55 -2.36 -45.65
C ARG A 278 47.62 -2.13 -44.14
N LYS A 279 48.61 -1.36 -43.67
CA LYS A 279 48.74 -1.00 -42.23
C LYS A 279 47.54 -0.21 -41.73
N THR A 280 47.09 0.80 -42.48
CA THR A 280 45.89 1.59 -42.14
C THR A 280 44.65 0.70 -42.07
N ARG A 281 44.43 -0.16 -43.07
CA ARG A 281 43.30 -1.11 -43.09
C ARG A 281 43.32 -2.02 -41.88
N ASN A 282 44.47 -2.58 -41.52
CA ASN A 282 44.58 -3.46 -40.35
C ASN A 282 44.25 -2.71 -39.04
N ARG A 283 44.62 -1.42 -38.93
CA ARG A 283 44.22 -0.57 -37.80
C ARG A 283 42.70 -0.36 -37.76
N VAL A 284 42.09 0.05 -38.88
CA VAL A 284 40.64 0.28 -38.98
C VAL A 284 39.86 -1.02 -38.72
N GLN A 285 40.36 -2.18 -39.17
CA GLN A 285 39.77 -3.48 -38.84
C GLN A 285 39.84 -3.80 -37.34
N LYS A 286 40.88 -3.38 -36.64
CA LYS A 286 40.98 -3.53 -35.18
C LYS A 286 39.95 -2.65 -34.49
N GLU A 287 39.86 -1.37 -34.87
CA GLU A 287 38.87 -0.41 -34.37
C GLU A 287 37.44 -0.94 -34.60
N ARG A 288 37.14 -1.42 -35.81
CA ARG A 288 35.86 -2.07 -36.14
C ARG A 288 35.53 -3.24 -35.22
N LYS A 289 36.50 -4.10 -34.91
CA LYS A 289 36.29 -5.23 -33.98
C LYS A 289 35.96 -4.74 -32.57
N GLU A 290 36.64 -3.70 -32.10
CA GLU A 290 36.39 -3.09 -30.79
C GLU A 290 34.99 -2.43 -30.73
N VAL A 291 34.62 -1.65 -31.75
CA VAL A 291 33.29 -1.03 -31.87
C VAL A 291 32.20 -2.09 -31.97
N SER A 292 32.40 -3.14 -32.78
CA SER A 292 31.47 -4.26 -32.87
C SER A 292 31.25 -4.95 -31.52
N ALA A 293 32.31 -5.18 -30.74
CA ALA A 293 32.18 -5.78 -29.41
C ALA A 293 31.41 -4.88 -28.43
N ARG A 294 31.67 -3.56 -28.47
CA ARG A 294 30.90 -2.57 -27.69
C ARG A 294 29.43 -2.52 -28.10
N LEU A 295 29.13 -2.57 -29.40
CA LEU A 295 27.76 -2.60 -29.90
C LEU A 295 27.01 -3.86 -29.43
N THR A 296 27.65 -5.04 -29.48
CA THR A 296 27.05 -6.27 -28.96
C THR A 296 26.76 -6.17 -27.46
N ALA A 297 27.69 -5.62 -26.67
CA ALA A 297 27.47 -5.40 -25.24
C ALA A 297 26.31 -4.42 -24.98
N ALA A 298 26.26 -3.31 -25.72
CA ALA A 298 25.19 -2.31 -25.60
C ALA A 298 23.81 -2.89 -25.94
N VAL A 299 23.68 -3.62 -27.05
CA VAL A 299 22.42 -4.28 -27.47
C VAL A 299 21.97 -5.31 -26.43
N ASN A 300 22.90 -6.10 -25.88
CA ASN A 300 22.57 -7.06 -24.83
C ASN A 300 22.07 -6.36 -23.56
N LEU A 301 22.74 -5.28 -23.13
CA LEU A 301 22.31 -4.49 -21.99
C LEU A 301 20.93 -3.86 -22.22
N GLU A 302 20.68 -3.32 -23.40
CA GLU A 302 19.37 -2.74 -23.79
C GLU A 302 18.24 -3.77 -23.65
N GLY A 303 18.46 -5.01 -24.09
CA GLY A 303 17.50 -6.11 -23.89
C GLY A 303 17.27 -6.46 -22.41
N ARG A 304 18.32 -6.40 -21.57
CA ARG A 304 18.18 -6.59 -20.11
C ARG A 304 17.41 -5.45 -19.46
N LEU A 305 17.69 -4.22 -19.85
CA LEU A 305 16.99 -3.04 -19.36
C LEU A 305 15.51 -3.06 -19.75
N GLN A 306 15.16 -3.57 -20.93
CA GLN A 306 13.75 -3.76 -21.30
C GLN A 306 13.01 -4.73 -20.36
N THR A 307 13.66 -5.82 -19.98
CA THR A 307 13.12 -6.76 -18.99
C THR A 307 12.97 -6.08 -17.63
N LEU A 308 13.97 -5.27 -17.26
CA LEU A 308 13.95 -4.51 -16.01
C LEU A 308 12.82 -3.48 -15.99
N THR A 309 12.51 -2.81 -17.11
CA THR A 309 11.36 -1.91 -17.25
C THR A 309 10.07 -2.63 -16.89
N THR A 310 9.82 -3.81 -17.45
CA THR A 310 8.63 -4.60 -17.13
C THR A 310 8.52 -4.92 -15.63
N HIS A 311 9.64 -5.23 -14.97
CA HIS A 311 9.65 -5.44 -13.52
C HIS A 311 9.38 -4.15 -12.73
N MET A 312 9.90 -3.00 -13.17
CA MET A 312 9.66 -1.71 -12.51
C MET A 312 8.21 -1.24 -12.71
N ASP A 313 7.63 -1.46 -13.88
CA ASP A 313 6.22 -1.17 -14.16
C ASP A 313 5.31 -2.03 -13.27
N GLU A 314 5.59 -3.33 -13.18
CA GLU A 314 4.84 -4.23 -12.31
C GLU A 314 4.96 -3.83 -10.83
N LEU A 315 6.14 -3.43 -10.37
CA LEU A 315 6.33 -2.88 -9.02
C LEU A 315 5.52 -1.59 -8.81
N THR A 316 5.51 -0.70 -9.80
CA THR A 316 4.76 0.57 -9.74
C THR A 316 3.27 0.30 -9.58
N THR A 317 2.68 -0.56 -10.43
CA THR A 317 1.27 -0.95 -10.32
C THR A 317 0.97 -1.59 -8.97
N ARG A 318 1.78 -2.56 -8.54
CA ARG A 318 1.56 -3.23 -7.25
C ARG A 318 1.66 -2.27 -6.06
N LEU A 319 2.56 -1.29 -6.09
CA LEU A 319 2.65 -0.27 -5.04
C LEU A 319 1.43 0.65 -5.03
N GLN A 320 0.89 1.01 -6.20
CA GLN A 320 -0.38 1.77 -6.29
C GLN A 320 -1.55 0.97 -5.72
N ASP A 321 -1.60 -0.33 -6.01
CA ASP A 321 -2.62 -1.22 -5.48
C ASP A 321 -2.49 -1.36 -3.94
N VAL A 322 -1.26 -1.46 -3.42
CA VAL A 322 -0.97 -1.46 -1.98
C VAL A 322 -1.48 -0.17 -1.32
N VAL A 323 -1.23 0.99 -1.91
CA VAL A 323 -1.70 2.28 -1.37
C VAL A 323 -3.22 2.32 -1.31
N THR A 324 -3.89 1.82 -2.35
CA THR A 324 -5.36 1.77 -2.42
C THR A 324 -5.93 0.81 -1.37
N ALA A 325 -5.46 -0.44 -1.35
CA ALA A 325 -5.91 -1.46 -0.39
C ALA A 325 -5.66 -1.04 1.07
N SER A 326 -4.50 -0.45 1.36
CA SER A 326 -4.17 0.04 2.70
C SER A 326 -5.04 1.22 3.12
N SER A 327 -5.47 2.06 2.18
CA SER A 327 -6.39 3.18 2.47
C SER A 327 -7.78 2.68 2.86
N HIS A 328 -8.27 1.63 2.20
CA HIS A 328 -9.52 0.97 2.60
C HIS A 328 -9.42 0.31 3.97
N LEU A 329 -8.31 -0.35 4.27
CA LEU A 329 -8.05 -0.95 5.59
C LEU A 329 -7.98 0.13 6.68
N GLN A 330 -7.27 1.24 6.45
CA GLN A 330 -7.21 2.36 7.39
C GLN A 330 -8.61 2.94 7.63
N THR A 331 -9.39 3.13 6.56
CA THR A 331 -10.76 3.66 6.65
C THR A 331 -11.65 2.74 7.48
N ALA A 332 -11.54 1.42 7.30
CA ALA A 332 -12.29 0.46 8.10
C ALA A 332 -11.94 0.57 9.60
N TRP A 333 -10.65 0.66 9.95
CA TRP A 333 -10.24 0.88 11.35
C TRP A 333 -10.64 2.24 11.90
N GLN A 334 -10.62 3.29 11.07
CA GLN A 334 -11.11 4.62 11.46
C GLN A 334 -12.61 4.57 11.77
N THR A 335 -13.41 3.88 10.96
CA THR A 335 -14.86 3.71 11.20
C THR A 335 -15.08 3.04 12.54
N ILE A 336 -14.44 1.89 12.79
CA ILE A 336 -14.52 1.17 14.07
C ILE A 336 -14.10 2.08 15.23
N GLY A 337 -12.98 2.81 15.08
CA GLY A 337 -12.48 3.74 16.09
C GLY A 337 -13.47 4.83 16.45
N THR A 338 -14.12 5.43 15.45
CA THR A 338 -15.16 6.46 15.65
C THR A 338 -16.39 5.91 16.37
N TYR A 339 -16.81 4.67 16.11
CA TYR A 339 -17.90 4.06 16.87
C TYR A 339 -17.51 3.79 18.33
N ILE A 340 -16.28 3.34 18.57
CA ILE A 340 -15.77 3.14 19.93
C ILE A 340 -15.70 4.49 20.67
N GLU A 341 -15.15 5.53 20.05
CA GLU A 341 -15.07 6.89 20.62
C GLU A 341 -16.46 7.46 20.94
N ALA A 342 -17.41 7.35 20.00
CA ALA A 342 -18.79 7.74 20.22
C ALA A 342 -19.47 6.94 21.34
N SER A 343 -19.02 5.71 21.61
CA SER A 343 -19.51 4.89 22.72
C SER A 343 -18.95 5.38 24.06
N ILE A 344 -17.66 5.77 24.12
CA ILE A 344 -17.02 6.36 25.32
C ILE A 344 -17.73 7.64 25.75
N GLU A 345 -18.01 8.55 24.81
CA GLU A 345 -18.72 9.82 25.10
C GLU A 345 -20.10 9.61 25.76
N LYS A 346 -20.74 8.46 25.53
CA LYS A 346 -22.04 8.12 26.14
C LYS A 346 -21.92 7.55 27.54
N LEU A 347 -20.73 7.07 27.94
CA LEU A 347 -20.51 6.54 29.29
C LEU A 347 -20.25 7.63 30.33
N GLU A 348 -19.96 8.88 29.94
CA GLU A 348 -19.47 9.94 30.84
C GLU A 348 -20.55 10.80 31.55
N LYS A 349 -21.82 10.38 31.65
CA LYS A 349 -22.89 11.24 32.25
C LYS A 349 -23.93 10.49 33.10
N MET A 350 -23.75 10.35 34.43
CA MET A 350 -24.75 9.77 35.36
C MET A 350 -24.59 10.21 36.84
N ASN A 351 -25.71 10.33 37.60
CA ASN A 351 -25.92 10.80 39.00
C ASN A 351 -27.41 10.76 39.62
N ASP A 352 -28.56 10.40 38.97
CA ASP A 352 -29.95 10.31 39.59
C ASP A 352 -31.04 9.42 38.87
N SER A 353 -32.30 9.36 39.35
CA SER A 353 -33.39 8.48 38.83
C SER A 353 -34.13 8.93 37.55
N ARG A 354 -34.23 10.23 37.24
CA ARG A 354 -34.53 10.69 35.87
C ARG A 354 -33.39 10.24 34.94
N GLN A 355 -32.19 10.17 35.51
CA GLN A 355 -31.03 9.67 34.83
C GLN A 355 -31.02 8.15 34.69
N LEU A 356 -31.88 7.37 35.38
CA LEU A 356 -32.03 5.93 35.12
C LEU A 356 -32.78 5.65 33.80
N GLY A 357 -33.87 6.39 33.52
CA GLY A 357 -34.58 6.28 32.25
C GLY A 357 -33.72 6.79 31.07
N ILE A 358 -33.08 7.95 31.24
CA ILE A 358 -32.12 8.52 30.29
C ILE A 358 -30.92 7.57 30.11
N PHE A 359 -30.46 6.94 31.18
CA PHE A 359 -29.41 5.92 31.13
C PHE A 359 -29.82 4.72 30.29
N ILE A 360 -31.01 4.16 30.49
CA ILE A 360 -31.46 3.01 29.70
C ILE A 360 -31.49 3.36 28.21
N ILE A 361 -31.89 4.59 27.85
CA ILE A 361 -31.84 5.08 26.47
C ILE A 361 -30.40 5.17 25.96
N HIS A 362 -29.49 5.80 26.72
CA HIS A 362 -28.07 5.88 26.34
C HIS A 362 -27.39 4.53 26.27
N PHE A 363 -27.72 3.62 27.18
CA PHE A 363 -27.19 2.27 27.27
C PHE A 363 -27.70 1.41 26.12
N LYS A 364 -28.98 1.49 25.75
CA LYS A 364 -29.49 0.86 24.51
C LYS A 364 -28.77 1.35 23.26
N ASN A 365 -28.50 2.65 23.17
CA ASN A 365 -27.75 3.23 22.05
C ASN A 365 -26.29 2.73 22.05
N PHE A 366 -25.65 2.65 23.22
CA PHE A 366 -24.32 2.08 23.40
C PHE A 366 -24.26 0.61 22.94
N LEU A 367 -25.20 -0.23 23.38
CA LEU A 367 -25.28 -1.63 22.92
C LEU A 367 -25.53 -1.72 21.41
N SER A 368 -26.33 -0.82 20.83
CA SER A 368 -26.50 -0.76 19.37
C SER A 368 -25.19 -0.44 18.63
N GLN A 369 -24.34 0.43 19.17
CA GLN A 369 -23.01 0.72 18.60
C GLN A 369 -22.11 -0.53 18.67
N TRP A 370 -22.14 -1.26 19.79
CA TRP A 370 -21.36 -2.48 19.97
C TRP A 370 -21.85 -3.66 19.12
N ALA A 371 -23.15 -3.78 18.87
CA ALA A 371 -23.70 -4.72 17.89
C ALA A 371 -23.19 -4.43 16.45
N PHE A 372 -23.05 -3.16 16.09
CA PHE A 372 -22.45 -2.77 14.82
C PHE A 372 -20.95 -3.11 14.78
N ILE A 373 -20.20 -2.77 15.84
CA ILE A 373 -18.76 -3.11 15.96
C ILE A 373 -18.55 -4.63 15.88
N GLU A 374 -19.42 -5.45 16.51
CA GLU A 374 -19.39 -6.90 16.40
C GLU A 374 -19.51 -7.35 14.93
N THR A 375 -20.50 -6.80 14.21
CA THR A 375 -20.73 -7.10 12.80
C THR A 375 -19.50 -6.73 11.95
N CYS A 376 -18.95 -5.53 12.10
CA CYS A 376 -17.72 -5.11 11.41
C CYS A 376 -16.54 -6.03 11.72
N SER A 377 -16.38 -6.44 12.98
CA SER A 377 -15.29 -7.31 13.44
C SER A 377 -15.37 -8.71 12.83
N ILE A 378 -16.58 -9.26 12.73
CA ILE A 378 -16.84 -10.55 12.05
C ILE A 378 -16.54 -10.44 10.56
N THR A 379 -17.01 -9.39 9.89
CA THR A 379 -16.73 -9.16 8.46
C THR A 379 -15.22 -9.01 8.22
N MET A 380 -14.54 -8.21 9.03
CA MET A 380 -13.09 -8.05 8.99
C MET A 380 -12.36 -9.39 9.16
N SER A 381 -12.75 -10.19 10.15
CA SER A 381 -12.16 -11.52 10.39
C SER A 381 -12.33 -12.45 9.18
N ARG A 382 -13.52 -12.49 8.58
CA ARG A 382 -13.77 -13.29 7.35
C ARG A 382 -12.89 -12.85 6.19
N VAL A 383 -12.79 -11.54 5.96
CA VAL A 383 -11.94 -10.96 4.91
C VAL A 383 -10.49 -11.38 5.06
N PHE A 384 -9.99 -11.56 6.28
CA PHE A 384 -8.64 -12.07 6.53
C PHE A 384 -8.53 -13.60 6.48
N ASP A 385 -9.51 -14.36 6.98
CA ASP A 385 -9.47 -15.83 7.03
C ASP A 385 -9.65 -16.49 5.65
N ASP A 386 -10.50 -15.93 4.80
CA ASP A 386 -10.76 -16.45 3.45
C ASP A 386 -9.56 -16.28 2.50
N THR A 387 -8.51 -15.58 2.93
CA THR A 387 -7.28 -15.39 2.14
C THR A 387 -6.22 -16.44 2.42
N LEU A 388 -6.38 -17.26 3.47
CA LEU A 388 -5.52 -18.42 3.73
C LEU A 388 -5.68 -19.53 2.68
N TRP A 389 -6.79 -19.52 1.94
CA TRP A 389 -7.17 -20.55 0.96
C TRP A 389 -6.99 -20.13 -0.51
N ALA A 390 -6.60 -18.88 -0.77
CA ALA A 390 -6.26 -18.41 -2.12
C ALA A 390 -4.76 -18.62 -2.38
N GLN A 391 -4.35 -19.88 -2.53
CA GLN A 391 -2.99 -20.25 -2.94
C GLN A 391 -2.78 -20.14 -4.44
#